data_AF-W1NJX4-F1
#
_entry.id   AF-W1NJX4-F1
#
_cell.length_a   1.000
_cell.length_b   1.000
_cell.length_c   1.000
_cell.angle_alpha   90.00
_cell.angle_beta   90.00
_cell.angle_gamma   90.00
#
_symmetry.space_group_name_H-M   'P 1'
#
loop_
_entity.id
_entity.type
_entity.pdbx_description
1 polymer ?
#
loop_
_entity_poly.entity_id
_entity_poly.type
_entity_poly.pdbx_seq_one_letter_code
_entity_poly.pdbx_strand_id
1 'polypeptide(L)'
;MLSQGSRKLVLGLGLRQTQAPVAGGALRLYHERVVDHYNNPRNVGSFDKNDPTVGTGLVGAPACGDVMKLQIKVDESTGKIVDACFKTFGCGSAIASSSVG
;
A
#
# COMPACT_ATOMS: atom_id res chain seq x y z
N MET A 1 -22.21 46.40 62.22
CA MET A 1 -22.10 46.57 60.75
C MET A 1 -21.94 45.17 60.15
N LEU A 2 -22.95 44.73 59.40
CA LEU A 2 -23.04 43.58 58.46
C LEU A 2 -21.92 42.50 58.59
N SER A 3 -22.23 41.32 59.13
CA SER A 3 -22.84 40.19 58.41
C SER A 3 -21.89 39.52 57.41
N GLN A 4 -21.44 38.32 57.79
CA GLN A 4 -21.42 37.05 57.03
C GLN A 4 -21.31 37.12 55.49
N GLY A 5 -20.45 36.34 54.81
CA GLY A 5 -19.78 35.15 55.30
C GLY A 5 -18.89 34.43 54.28
N SER A 6 -18.20 33.46 54.87
CA SER A 6 -17.78 32.17 54.31
C SER A 6 -16.71 32.16 53.23
N ARG A 7 -15.50 31.94 53.72
CA ARG A 7 -14.47 31.10 53.10
C ARG A 7 -15.11 29.91 52.38
N LYS A 8 -15.03 29.89 51.05
CA LYS A 8 -14.96 28.64 50.28
C LYS A 8 -13.55 28.46 49.76
N LEU A 9 -12.73 27.91 50.65
CA LEU A 9 -11.64 27.04 50.25
C LEU A 9 -12.30 25.82 49.59
N VAL A 10 -12.33 25.78 48.26
CA VAL A 10 -12.59 24.55 47.52
C VAL A 10 -11.50 24.43 46.49
N LEU A 11 -10.61 23.48 46.76
CA LEU A 11 -9.58 22.92 45.92
C LEU A 11 -9.78 23.22 44.44
N GLY A 12 -8.78 23.87 43.84
CA GLY A 12 -8.46 23.62 42.45
C GLY A 12 -8.11 22.15 42.27
N LEU A 13 -9.12 21.28 42.19
CA LEU A 13 -9.03 20.08 41.38
C LEU A 13 -9.06 20.56 39.94
N GLY A 14 -7.91 21.08 39.49
CA GLY A 14 -7.56 20.85 38.10
C GLY A 14 -7.70 19.35 37.91
N LEU A 15 -8.72 18.94 37.16
CA LEU A 15 -8.68 17.65 36.49
C LEU A 15 -7.44 17.72 35.61
N ARG A 16 -6.27 17.38 36.19
CA ARG A 16 -5.20 16.74 35.45
C ARG A 16 -5.91 15.58 34.80
N GLN A 17 -6.33 15.78 33.55
CA GLN A 17 -6.49 14.68 32.63
C GLN A 17 -5.13 14.01 32.66
N THR A 18 -4.98 13.00 33.50
CA THR A 18 -4.01 11.95 33.24
C THR A 18 -4.46 11.39 31.92
N GLN A 19 -3.90 11.94 30.82
CA GLN A 19 -3.99 11.29 29.54
C GLN A 19 -3.48 9.88 29.81
N ALA A 20 -4.39 8.91 29.72
CA ALA A 20 -4.00 7.53 29.66
C ALA A 20 -2.94 7.44 28.56
N PRO A 21 -1.85 6.70 28.74
CA PRO A 21 -1.00 6.41 27.60
C PRO A 21 -1.91 5.76 26.57
N VAL A 22 -2.00 6.34 25.38
CA VAL A 22 -2.61 5.67 24.22
C VAL A 22 -1.74 4.47 23.92
N ALA A 23 -1.99 3.39 24.65
CA ALA A 23 -1.38 2.10 24.45
C ALA A 23 -1.90 1.56 23.12
N GLY A 24 -0.96 1.27 22.21
CA GLY A 24 -1.19 0.28 21.16
C GLY A 24 -1.77 0.83 19.86
N GLY A 25 -1.07 1.76 19.22
CA GLY A 25 -1.08 1.78 17.75
C GLY A 25 -0.40 0.50 17.27
N ALA A 26 -1.17 -0.54 16.93
CA ALA A 26 -0.62 -1.74 16.32
C ALA A 26 0.20 -1.33 15.10
N LEU A 27 1.50 -1.64 15.11
CA LEU A 27 2.38 -1.37 13.97
C LEU A 27 1.85 -2.19 12.78
N ARG A 28 1.22 -1.52 11.81
CA ARG A 28 0.71 -2.15 10.58
C ARG A 28 1.88 -2.38 9.64
N LEU A 29 2.61 -3.46 9.87
CA LEU A 29 3.67 -3.88 8.99
C LEU A 29 3.10 -4.54 7.73
N TYR A 30 3.79 -4.36 6.62
CA TYR A 30 3.55 -5.18 5.45
C TYR A 30 3.87 -6.63 5.77
N HIS A 31 3.06 -7.54 5.23
CA HIS A 31 3.35 -8.97 5.30
C HIS A 31 4.72 -9.24 4.66
N GLU A 32 5.51 -10.16 5.21
CA GLU A 32 6.87 -10.49 4.73
C GLU A 32 6.91 -10.75 3.22
N ARG A 33 5.88 -11.44 2.68
CA ARG A 33 5.72 -11.68 1.24
C ARG A 33 5.62 -10.39 0.44
N VAL A 34 4.88 -9.39 0.92
CA VAL A 34 4.78 -8.09 0.23
C VAL A 34 6.15 -7.42 0.18
N VAL A 35 6.90 -7.47 1.29
CA VAL A 35 8.25 -6.90 1.38
C VAL A 35 9.21 -7.63 0.43
N ASP A 36 9.16 -8.95 0.37
CA ASP A 36 9.98 -9.74 -0.56
C ASP A 36 9.65 -9.41 -2.02
N HIS A 37 8.38 -9.43 -2.41
CA HIS A 37 7.97 -9.11 -3.77
C HIS A 37 8.25 -7.65 -4.18
N TYR A 38 8.32 -6.74 -3.21
CA TYR A 38 8.74 -5.36 -3.48
C TYR A 38 10.25 -5.25 -3.74
N ASN A 39 11.07 -5.88 -2.89
CA ASN A 39 12.53 -5.80 -3.00
C ASN A 39 13.10 -6.70 -4.11
N ASN A 40 12.47 -7.85 -4.32
CA ASN A 40 12.87 -8.89 -5.28
C ASN A 40 11.70 -9.21 -6.23
N PRO A 41 11.25 -8.25 -7.05
CA PRO A 41 10.14 -8.49 -7.95
C PRO A 41 10.51 -9.53 -9.01
N ARG A 42 9.63 -10.51 -9.17
CA ARG A 42 9.69 -11.61 -10.14
C ARG A 42 9.08 -11.14 -11.45
N ASN A 43 9.50 -11.67 -12.59
CA ASN A 43 8.89 -11.39 -13.91
C ASN A 43 8.95 -9.91 -14.36
N VAL A 44 9.90 -9.12 -13.84
CA VAL A 44 10.13 -7.76 -14.33
C VAL A 44 10.80 -7.82 -15.69
N GLY A 45 10.18 -7.20 -16.71
CA GLY A 45 10.72 -7.27 -18.06
C GLY A 45 9.79 -6.71 -19.13
N SER A 46 10.12 -7.00 -20.37
CA SER A 46 9.24 -6.72 -21.50
C SER A 46 9.58 -7.66 -22.64
N PHE A 47 8.56 -8.20 -23.30
CA PHE A 47 8.72 -8.95 -24.54
C PHE A 47 8.85 -7.99 -25.74
N ASP A 48 9.23 -8.56 -26.89
CA ASP A 48 9.20 -7.85 -28.17
C ASP A 48 7.77 -7.37 -28.47
N LYS A 49 7.65 -6.15 -28.99
CA LYS A 49 6.38 -5.53 -29.38
C LYS A 49 5.85 -6.10 -30.70
N ASN A 50 6.72 -6.70 -31.51
CA ASN A 50 6.38 -7.24 -32.81
C ASN A 50 6.06 -8.75 -32.76
N ASP A 51 6.24 -9.41 -31.61
CA ASP A 51 5.88 -10.82 -31.44
C ASP A 51 4.35 -10.95 -31.44
N PRO A 52 3.75 -11.62 -32.45
CA PRO A 52 2.29 -11.74 -32.55
C PRO A 52 1.69 -12.60 -31.43
N THR A 53 2.51 -13.42 -30.77
CA THR A 53 2.08 -14.27 -29.64
C THR A 53 2.01 -13.51 -28.32
N VAL A 54 2.36 -12.22 -28.32
CA VAL A 54 2.40 -11.37 -27.13
C VAL A 54 1.22 -10.41 -27.07
N GLY A 55 0.37 -10.60 -26.04
CA GLY A 55 -0.64 -9.62 -25.65
C GLY A 55 -0.03 -8.56 -24.75
N THR A 56 -0.33 -7.28 -25.00
CA THR A 56 0.15 -6.15 -24.17
C THR A 56 -1.03 -5.30 -23.67
N GLY A 57 -1.12 -5.14 -22.35
CA GLY A 57 -2.01 -4.18 -21.69
C GLY A 57 -1.21 -3.06 -21.04
N LEU A 58 -1.51 -1.80 -21.38
CA LEU A 58 -0.95 -0.62 -20.71
C LEU A 58 -2.11 0.15 -20.08
N VAL A 59 -2.08 0.30 -18.75
CA VAL A 59 -3.14 0.96 -17.98
C VAL A 59 -2.50 1.84 -16.91
N GLY A 60 -3.06 3.02 -16.66
CA GLY A 60 -2.60 3.88 -15.58
C GLY A 60 -3.59 5.01 -15.30
N ALA A 61 -3.47 5.58 -14.10
CA ALA A 61 -4.24 6.75 -13.67
C ALA A 61 -3.26 7.94 -13.49
N PRO A 62 -3.21 8.89 -14.44
CA PRO A 62 -2.24 9.99 -14.40
C PRO A 62 -2.31 10.84 -13.11
N ALA A 63 -3.48 10.92 -12.49
CA ALA A 63 -3.70 11.67 -11.26
C ALA A 63 -3.00 11.07 -10.03
N CYS A 64 -2.78 9.75 -10.01
CA CYS A 64 -2.19 9.04 -8.87
C CYS A 64 -0.72 8.64 -9.09
N GLY A 65 -0.21 8.78 -10.33
CA GLY A 65 1.16 8.39 -10.68
C GLY A 65 1.37 6.89 -10.83
N ASP A 66 0.30 6.09 -10.79
CA ASP A 66 0.36 4.64 -11.00
C ASP A 66 0.16 4.30 -12.49
N VAL A 67 1.14 3.63 -13.08
CA VAL A 67 1.11 3.17 -14.48
C VAL A 67 1.72 1.79 -14.58
N MET A 68 0.99 0.84 -15.18
CA MET A 68 1.41 -0.54 -15.34
C MET A 68 1.32 -0.99 -16.79
N LYS A 69 2.36 -1.68 -17.26
CA LYS A 69 2.39 -2.45 -18.49
C LYS A 69 2.49 -3.93 -18.13
N LEU A 70 1.49 -4.72 -18.50
CA LEU A 70 1.49 -6.17 -18.40
C LEU A 70 1.60 -6.78 -19.79
N GLN A 71 2.47 -7.76 -19.97
CA GLN A 71 2.59 -8.53 -21.20
C GLN A 71 2.49 -10.01 -20.89
N ILE A 72 1.71 -10.73 -21.69
CA ILE A 72 1.57 -12.19 -21.63
C ILE A 72 1.96 -12.78 -22.97
N LYS A 73 2.64 -13.92 -22.95
CA LYS A 73 2.90 -14.72 -24.14
C LYS A 73 1.96 -15.91 -24.14
N VAL A 74 1.30 -16.15 -25.27
CA VAL A 74 0.29 -17.20 -25.42
C VAL A 74 0.76 -18.22 -26.44
N ASP A 75 0.65 -19.50 -26.12
CA ASP A 75 0.79 -20.58 -27.08
C ASP A 75 -0.47 -20.62 -27.96
N GLU A 76 -0.32 -20.33 -29.25
CA GLU A 76 -1.44 -20.22 -30.19
C GLU A 76 -2.17 -21.56 -30.42
N SER A 77 -1.50 -22.69 -30.23
CA SER A 77 -2.08 -24.01 -30.47
C SER A 77 -2.96 -24.47 -29.30
N THR A 78 -2.57 -24.11 -28.07
CA THR A 78 -3.27 -24.54 -26.85
C THR A 78 -4.09 -23.43 -26.19
N GLY A 79 -3.86 -22.17 -26.55
CA GLY A 79 -4.45 -20.99 -25.94
C GLY A 79 -3.94 -20.71 -24.52
N LYS A 80 -2.87 -21.37 -24.06
CA LYS A 80 -2.35 -21.22 -22.70
C LYS A 80 -1.33 -20.09 -22.61
N ILE A 81 -1.32 -19.40 -21.47
CA ILE A 81 -0.25 -18.44 -21.13
C ILE A 81 1.01 -19.24 -20.79
N VAL A 82 2.08 -19.00 -21.54
CA VAL A 82 3.37 -19.68 -21.35
C VAL A 82 4.39 -18.83 -20.60
N ASP A 83 4.21 -17.51 -20.62
CA ASP A 83 5.05 -16.58 -19.86
C ASP A 83 4.31 -15.25 -19.65
N ALA A 84 4.73 -14.50 -18.63
CA ALA A 84 4.23 -13.17 -18.33
C ALA A 84 5.37 -12.30 -17.80
N CYS A 85 5.37 -11.02 -18.20
CA CYS A 85 6.25 -10.02 -17.62
C CYS A 85 5.54 -8.69 -17.44
N PHE A 86 6.06 -7.86 -16.54
CA PHE A 86 5.50 -6.55 -16.28
C PHE A 86 6.56 -5.46 -16.13
N LYS A 87 6.10 -4.22 -16.30
CA LYS A 87 6.75 -2.99 -15.83
C LYS A 87 5.70 -2.14 -15.15
N THR A 88 6.01 -1.61 -13.98
CA THR A 88 5.08 -0.76 -13.24
C THR A 88 5.82 0.40 -12.59
N PHE A 89 5.17 1.55 -12.55
CA PHE A 89 5.57 2.74 -11.83
C PHE A 89 4.44 3.10 -10.88
N GLY A 90 4.76 3.49 -9.66
CA GLY A 90 3.76 3.88 -8.67
C GLY A 90 4.06 3.37 -7.28
N CYS A 91 3.00 3.12 -6.51
CA CYS A 91 3.08 2.68 -5.12
C CYS A 91 3.82 1.33 -4.97
N GLY A 92 4.61 1.18 -3.90
CA GLY A 92 5.31 -0.07 -3.57
C GLY A 92 4.39 -1.29 -3.45
N SER A 93 3.13 -1.08 -3.03
CA SER A 93 2.13 -2.16 -3.00
C SER A 93 1.72 -2.63 -4.39
N ALA A 94 1.69 -1.73 -5.38
CA ALA A 94 1.42 -2.08 -6.77
C ALA A 94 2.57 -2.90 -7.35
N ILE A 95 3.82 -2.51 -7.07
CA ILE A 95 5.02 -3.27 -7.46
C ILE A 95 4.98 -4.69 -6.88
N ALA A 96 4.73 -4.82 -5.58
CA ALA A 96 4.66 -6.13 -4.94
C ALA A 96 3.52 -6.99 -5.52
N SER A 97 2.35 -6.39 -5.77
CA SER A 97 1.19 -7.09 -6.33
C SER A 97 1.45 -7.58 -7.76
N SER A 98 2.10 -6.77 -8.60
CA SER A 98 2.45 -7.16 -9.98
C SER A 98 3.45 -8.32 -10.04
N SER A 99 4.24 -8.52 -9.00
CA SER A 99 5.22 -9.60 -8.91
C SER A 99 4.63 -10.94 -8.46
N VAL A 100 3.38 -10.99 -8.02
CA VAL A 100 2.74 -12.26 -7.63
C VAL A 100 2.33 -13.00 -8.90
N GLY A 101 2.79 -14.24 -9.05
CA GLY A 101 2.53 -15.12 -10.18
C GLY A 101 2.11 -16.51 -9.71
#